data_AF-A0A2Z2KFV3-F1
#
_entry.id   AF-A0A2Z2KFV3-F1
#
_cell.length_a   1.000
_cell.length_b   1.000
_cell.length_c   1.000
_cell.angle_alpha   90.00
_cell.angle_beta   90.00
_cell.angle_gamma   90.00
#
_symmetry.space_group_name_H-M   'P 1'
#
loop_
_entity.id
_entity.type
_entity.pdbx_description
1 polymer ?
#
loop_
_entity_poly.entity_id
_entity_poly.type
_entity_poly.pdbx_seq_one_letter_code
_entity_poly.pdbx_strand_id
1 'polypeptide(L)'
;MVKTQLRITQLDTDQGPGNDSFQYYFTDTLILTGSVNKNTGALREISIIGGNDGTTKTAEDILTVASLMISSTQSNVSVEFGDEVIGKLGFYDKEVDLSKIDNSTIVNGIKYYVLALPSVGISFGASDSK
;
A
#
# COMPACT_ATOMS: atom_id res chain seq x y z
N MET A 1 -5.27 2.41 29.67
CA MET A 1 -5.59 1.62 28.45
C MET A 1 -5.91 2.60 27.32
N VAL A 2 -5.09 2.63 26.27
CA VAL A 2 -5.43 3.36 25.04
C VAL A 2 -6.50 2.55 24.33
N LYS A 3 -7.71 3.08 24.23
CA LYS A 3 -8.82 2.46 23.49
C LYS A 3 -8.65 2.87 22.02
N THR A 4 -8.06 2.00 21.20
CA THR A 4 -7.97 2.28 19.76
C THR A 4 -9.37 2.30 19.15
N GLN A 5 -9.63 3.29 18.28
CA GLN A 5 -10.89 3.39 17.52
C GLN A 5 -10.82 2.59 16.20
N LEU A 6 -9.63 2.11 15.81
CA LEU A 6 -9.44 1.27 14.63
C LEU A 6 -9.98 -0.14 14.92
N ARG A 7 -11.17 -0.42 14.38
CA ARG A 7 -11.79 -1.74 14.39
C ARG A 7 -12.15 -2.14 12.96
N ILE A 8 -11.21 -2.76 12.26
CA ILE A 8 -11.48 -3.39 10.98
C ILE A 8 -12.05 -4.78 11.28
N THR A 9 -13.36 -4.90 11.34
CA THR A 9 -14.04 -6.18 11.57
C THR A 9 -14.57 -6.81 10.29
N GLN A 10 -14.82 -5.99 9.26
CA GLN A 10 -15.31 -6.41 7.96
C GLN A 10 -14.90 -5.37 6.91
N LEU A 11 -14.56 -5.82 5.70
CA LEU A 11 -14.36 -4.99 4.52
C LEU A 11 -15.57 -5.20 3.62
N ASP A 12 -16.32 -4.14 3.36
CA ASP A 12 -17.44 -4.20 2.42
C ASP A 12 -16.88 -4.16 1.00
N THR A 13 -17.32 -5.11 0.17
CA THR A 13 -16.85 -5.27 -1.21
C THR A 13 -17.89 -4.79 -2.20
N ASP A 14 -17.49 -3.91 -3.11
CA ASP A 14 -18.25 -3.48 -4.26
C ASP A 14 -18.05 -4.44 -5.44
N GLN A 15 -19.14 -4.72 -6.17
CA GLN A 15 -19.10 -5.63 -7.31
C GLN A 15 -18.54 -4.97 -8.57
N GLY A 16 -17.40 -5.46 -9.07
CA GLY A 16 -16.81 -5.03 -10.35
C GLY A 16 -17.14 -5.96 -11.53
N PRO A 17 -16.69 -5.68 -12.77
CA PRO A 17 -16.89 -6.58 -13.91
C PRO A 17 -15.95 -7.80 -13.94
N GLY A 18 -14.81 -7.76 -13.23
CA GLY A 18 -13.84 -8.86 -13.17
C GLY A 18 -13.47 -9.27 -11.75
N ASN A 19 -13.10 -8.30 -10.91
CA ASN A 19 -12.82 -8.47 -9.49
C ASN A 19 -13.83 -7.67 -8.66
N ASP A 20 -14.08 -8.10 -7.43
CA ASP A 20 -14.70 -7.22 -6.44
C ASP A 20 -13.61 -6.34 -5.84
N SER A 21 -13.98 -5.14 -5.38
CA SER A 21 -13.05 -4.20 -4.76
C SER A 21 -13.58 -3.74 -3.41
N PHE A 22 -12.69 -3.39 -2.49
CA PHE A 22 -13.08 -2.76 -1.23
C PHE A 22 -12.26 -1.51 -1.00
N GLN A 23 -12.79 -0.59 -0.19
CA GLN A 23 -12.07 0.57 0.29
C GLN A 23 -12.29 0.75 1.79
N TYR A 24 -11.25 1.16 2.50
CA TYR A 24 -11.32 1.50 3.91
C TYR A 24 -10.53 2.78 4.18
N TYR A 25 -11.18 3.78 4.77
CA TYR A 25 -10.58 5.06 5.08
C TYR A 25 -10.01 5.00 6.50
N PHE A 26 -8.69 5.03 6.64
CA PHE A 26 -8.03 5.17 7.95
C PHE A 26 -8.13 6.61 8.46
N THR A 27 -7.95 7.56 7.55
CA THR A 27 -8.13 9.01 7.73
C THR A 27 -8.67 9.60 6.43
N ASP A 28 -8.94 10.91 6.40
CA ASP A 28 -9.34 11.62 5.17
C ASP A 28 -8.25 11.60 4.08
N THR A 29 -7.00 11.32 4.45
CA THR A 29 -5.83 11.33 3.57
C THR A 29 -5.16 9.96 3.43
N LEU A 30 -5.70 8.91 4.06
CA LEU A 30 -5.10 7.57 4.04
C LEU A 30 -6.16 6.51 3.80
N ILE A 31 -6.12 5.91 2.62
CA ILE A 31 -7.15 5.00 2.13
C ILE A 31 -6.51 3.66 1.80
N LEU A 32 -7.04 2.58 2.36
CA LEU A 32 -6.79 1.22 1.90
C LEU A 32 -7.74 0.92 0.75
N THR A 33 -7.22 0.38 -0.34
CA THR A 33 -8.01 -0.23 -1.40
C THR A 33 -7.49 -1.63 -1.67
N GLY A 34 -8.34 -2.50 -2.16
CA GLY A 34 -7.91 -3.81 -2.60
C GLY A 34 -8.90 -4.43 -3.55
N SER A 35 -8.44 -5.48 -4.24
CA SER A 35 -9.28 -6.27 -5.12
C SER A 35 -9.21 -7.74 -4.74
N VAL A 36 -10.36 -8.40 -4.83
CA VAL A 36 -10.52 -9.82 -4.54
C VAL A 36 -11.11 -10.54 -5.75
N ASN A 37 -10.67 -11.77 -5.96
CA ASN A 37 -11.25 -12.62 -6.98
C ASN A 37 -12.68 -13.00 -6.57
N LYS A 38 -13.66 -12.68 -7.41
CA LYS A 38 -15.09 -12.93 -7.13
C LYS A 38 -15.42 -14.40 -6.86
N ASN A 39 -14.72 -15.31 -7.52
CA ASN A 39 -15.05 -16.74 -7.49
C ASN A 39 -14.43 -17.43 -6.28
N THR A 40 -13.21 -17.03 -5.90
CA THR A 40 -12.46 -17.68 -4.83
C THR A 40 -12.41 -16.89 -3.53
N GLY A 41 -12.77 -15.60 -3.57
CA GLY A 41 -12.57 -14.66 -2.45
C GLY A 41 -11.11 -14.33 -2.18
N ALA A 42 -10.17 -14.81 -3.00
CA ALA A 42 -8.74 -14.60 -2.79
C ALA A 42 -8.36 -13.14 -3.07
N LEU A 43 -7.59 -12.53 -2.17
CA LEU A 43 -6.98 -11.21 -2.37
C LEU A 43 -6.04 -11.27 -3.58
N ARG A 44 -6.14 -10.27 -4.47
CA ARG A 44 -5.27 -10.12 -5.64
C ARG A 44 -4.27 -9.00 -5.48
N GLU A 45 -4.75 -7.91 -4.91
CA GLU A 45 -3.98 -6.69 -4.75
C GLU A 45 -4.51 -5.93 -3.55
N ILE A 46 -3.58 -5.31 -2.84
CA ILE A 46 -3.86 -4.33 -1.80
C ILE A 46 -2.98 -3.12 -2.05
N SER A 47 -3.54 -1.94 -1.91
CA SER A 47 -2.76 -0.71 -1.96
C SER A 47 -3.30 0.33 -1.01
N ILE A 48 -2.38 1.20 -0.61
CA ILE A 48 -2.64 2.26 0.34
C ILE A 48 -2.29 3.56 -0.35
N ILE A 49 -3.30 4.40 -0.45
CA ILE A 49 -3.24 5.70 -1.09
C ILE A 49 -3.09 6.72 0.02
N GLY A 50 -1.94 7.37 0.07
CA GLY A 50 -1.70 8.55 0.89
C GLY A 50 -1.91 9.82 0.07
N GLY A 51 -2.64 10.77 0.64
CA GLY A 51 -3.00 12.04 0.00
C GLY A 51 -1.78 12.91 -0.33
N ASN A 52 -1.90 13.75 -1.35
CA ASN A 52 -0.87 14.76 -1.67
C ASN A 52 -1.13 16.10 -0.98
N ASP A 53 -1.15 16.13 0.35
CA ASP A 53 -1.28 17.39 1.09
C ASP A 53 0.05 18.17 1.21
N GLY A 54 1.14 17.61 0.67
CA GLY A 54 2.48 18.20 0.71
C GLY A 54 3.13 18.21 2.09
N THR A 55 2.54 17.53 3.08
CA THR A 55 3.05 17.52 4.45
C THR A 55 4.02 16.36 4.70
N THR A 56 5.02 16.60 5.56
CA THR A 56 5.94 15.55 6.03
C THR A 56 5.20 14.43 6.75
N LYS A 57 4.11 14.75 7.47
CA LYS A 57 3.29 13.76 8.18
C LYS A 57 2.70 12.72 7.23
N THR A 58 2.13 13.15 6.10
CA THR A 58 1.55 12.21 5.15
C THR A 58 2.61 11.32 4.49
N ALA A 59 3.82 11.85 4.25
CA ALA A 59 4.96 11.05 3.80
C ALA A 59 5.39 9.99 4.84
N GLU A 60 5.46 10.35 6.12
CA GLU A 60 5.76 9.42 7.22
C GLU A 60 4.69 8.34 7.38
N ASP A 61 3.41 8.71 7.27
CA ASP A 61 2.28 7.79 7.35
C ASP A 61 2.34 6.77 6.17
N ILE A 62 2.67 7.20 4.94
CA ILE A 62 2.86 6.31 3.78
C ILE A 62 4.01 5.31 4.03
N LEU A 63 5.18 5.77 4.48
CA LEU A 63 6.34 4.91 4.73
C LEU A 63 6.08 3.89 5.85
N THR A 64 5.42 4.33 6.92
CA THR A 64 5.02 3.46 8.04
C THR A 64 4.12 2.34 7.56
N VAL A 65 3.15 2.70 6.73
CA VAL A 65 2.17 1.76 6.20
C VAL A 65 2.77 0.83 5.15
N ALA A 66 3.67 1.32 4.30
CA ALA A 66 4.45 0.50 3.38
C ALA A 66 5.27 -0.56 4.14
N SER A 67 5.94 -0.16 5.21
CA SER A 67 6.71 -1.05 6.08
C SER A 67 5.84 -2.13 6.72
N LEU A 68 4.64 -1.76 7.20
CA LEU A 68 3.65 -2.70 7.72
C LEU A 68 3.20 -3.69 6.64
N MET A 69 2.91 -3.22 5.43
CA MET A 69 2.48 -4.07 4.32
C MET A 69 3.56 -5.08 3.95
N ILE A 70 4.83 -4.65 3.82
CA ILE A 70 5.96 -5.54 3.56
C ILE A 70 6.10 -6.58 4.68
N SER A 71 6.07 -6.14 5.94
CA SER A 71 6.18 -7.04 7.10
C SER A 71 5.04 -8.06 7.17
N SER A 72 3.83 -7.67 6.79
CA SER A 72 2.65 -8.55 6.79
C SER A 72 2.67 -9.62 5.69
N THR A 73 3.42 -9.35 4.63
CA THR A 73 3.50 -10.20 3.44
C THR A 73 4.79 -11.03 3.40
N GLN A 74 5.73 -10.77 4.30
CA GLN A 74 7.03 -11.42 4.37
C GLN A 74 7.25 -12.02 5.77
N SER A 75 6.83 -13.29 5.95
CA SER A 75 7.08 -14.01 7.20
C SER A 75 8.56 -14.36 7.31
N ASN A 76 9.22 -13.99 8.42
CA ASN A 76 10.62 -14.30 8.75
C ASN A 76 11.69 -13.40 8.12
N VAL A 77 11.36 -12.14 7.83
CA VAL A 77 12.35 -11.13 7.44
C VAL A 77 12.66 -10.18 8.61
N SER A 78 13.83 -9.55 8.59
CA SER A 78 14.19 -8.55 9.60
C SER A 78 13.50 -7.21 9.32
N VAL A 79 13.55 -6.28 10.28
CA VAL A 79 12.93 -4.94 10.11
C VAL A 79 13.62 -4.18 8.97
N GLU A 80 14.94 -4.33 8.85
CA GLU A 80 15.77 -3.69 7.82
C GLU A 80 15.39 -4.13 6.40
N PHE A 81 14.70 -5.28 6.26
CA PHE A 81 14.20 -5.74 4.98
C PHE A 81 13.12 -4.83 4.41
N GLY A 82 12.28 -4.22 5.27
CA GLY A 82 11.28 -3.24 4.84
C GLY A 82 11.93 -2.05 4.14
N ASP A 83 12.97 -1.50 4.77
CA ASP A 83 13.75 -0.38 4.22
C ASP A 83 14.47 -0.78 2.93
N GLU A 84 14.96 -2.01 2.81
CA GLU A 84 15.55 -2.49 1.55
C GLU A 84 14.53 -2.50 0.41
N VAL A 85 13.31 -2.99 0.66
CA VAL A 85 12.25 -3.03 -0.35
C VAL A 85 11.80 -1.62 -0.72
N ILE A 86 11.61 -0.73 0.26
CA ILE A 86 11.26 0.68 0.02
C ILE A 86 12.37 1.39 -0.77
N GLY A 87 13.63 1.11 -0.46
CA GLY A 87 14.79 1.61 -1.19
C GLY A 87 14.80 1.15 -2.66
N LYS A 88 14.47 -0.12 -2.93
CA LYS A 88 14.33 -0.63 -4.31
C LYS A 88 13.22 0.05 -5.12
N LEU A 89 12.25 0.65 -4.45
CA LEU A 89 11.17 1.42 -5.09
C LEU A 89 11.58 2.86 -5.38
N GLY A 90 12.74 3.33 -4.92
CA GLY A 90 13.32 4.63 -5.24
C GLY A 90 12.94 5.76 -4.28
N PHE A 91 12.28 5.46 -3.15
CA PHE A 91 11.88 6.47 -2.16
C PHE A 91 13.05 7.22 -1.52
N TYR A 92 14.24 6.62 -1.50
CA TYR A 92 15.44 7.20 -0.90
C TYR A 92 16.41 7.79 -1.93
N ASP A 93 16.04 7.81 -3.21
CA ASP A 93 16.89 8.36 -4.25
C ASP A 93 16.98 9.89 -4.10
N LYS A 94 18.21 10.42 -4.18
CA LYS A 94 18.50 11.84 -3.88
C LYS A 94 17.73 12.84 -4.74
N GLU A 95 17.29 12.43 -5.93
CA GLU A 95 16.62 13.27 -6.93
C GLU A 95 15.22 12.75 -7.27
N VAL A 96 14.61 11.94 -6.40
CA VAL A 96 13.28 11.38 -6.67
C VAL A 96 12.21 12.47 -6.70
N ASP A 97 11.50 12.56 -7.82
CA ASP A 97 10.25 13.32 -7.93
C ASP A 97 9.07 12.40 -7.58
N LEU A 98 8.68 12.40 -6.30
CA LEU A 98 7.57 11.58 -5.81
C LEU A 98 6.24 11.86 -6.53
N SER A 99 6.08 13.01 -7.18
CA SER A 99 4.87 13.32 -7.97
C SER A 99 4.81 12.59 -9.31
N LYS A 100 5.90 11.91 -9.71
CA LYS A 100 6.04 11.15 -10.96
C LYS A 100 6.55 9.73 -10.74
N ILE A 101 6.62 9.28 -9.49
CA ILE A 101 7.16 7.97 -9.18
C ILE A 101 6.26 6.88 -9.77
N ASP A 102 6.86 5.94 -10.49
CA ASP A 102 6.20 4.75 -11.01
C ASP A 102 7.25 3.65 -11.04
N ASN A 103 7.26 2.83 -10.00
CA ASN A 103 8.30 1.83 -9.82
C ASN A 103 7.75 0.57 -9.16
N SER A 104 8.39 -0.56 -9.42
CA SER A 104 8.01 -1.82 -8.79
C SER A 104 9.20 -2.76 -8.61
N THR A 105 9.11 -3.62 -7.62
CA THR A 105 10.10 -4.65 -7.33
C THR A 105 9.40 -5.95 -6.95
N ILE A 106 10.01 -7.08 -7.28
CA ILE A 106 9.48 -8.41 -6.92
C ILE A 106 10.40 -9.03 -5.89
N VAL A 107 9.83 -9.43 -4.76
CA VAL A 107 10.55 -10.04 -3.65
C VAL A 107 9.75 -11.21 -3.11
N ASN A 108 10.37 -12.40 -3.08
CA ASN A 108 9.77 -13.65 -2.61
C ASN A 108 8.39 -13.97 -3.24
N GLY A 109 8.20 -13.64 -4.52
CA GLY A 109 6.95 -13.91 -5.25
C GLY A 109 5.84 -12.87 -5.04
N ILE A 110 6.14 -11.77 -4.35
CA ILE A 110 5.23 -10.64 -4.15
C ILE A 110 5.77 -9.44 -4.92
N LYS A 111 4.92 -8.82 -5.71
CA LYS A 111 5.23 -7.56 -6.40
C LYS A 111 4.84 -6.41 -5.48
N TYR A 112 5.82 -5.60 -5.09
CA TYR A 112 5.59 -4.31 -4.46
C TYR A 112 5.69 -3.22 -5.51
N TYR A 113 4.86 -2.20 -5.40
CA TYR A 113 4.88 -1.08 -6.32
C TYR A 113 4.59 0.23 -5.61
N VAL A 114 5.03 1.31 -6.24
CA VAL A 114 4.68 2.68 -5.90
C VAL A 114 4.25 3.41 -7.17
N LEU A 115 3.16 4.16 -7.08
CA LEU A 115 2.60 4.90 -8.20
C LEU A 115 2.13 6.28 -7.75
N ALA A 116 2.60 7.32 -8.43
CA ALA A 116 2.03 8.65 -8.34
C ALA A 116 0.66 8.67 -9.05
N LEU A 117 -0.37 9.06 -8.30
CA LEU A 117 -1.72 9.26 -8.77
C LEU A 117 -1.98 10.77 -8.93
N PRO A 118 -2.08 11.29 -10.17
CA PRO A 118 -2.30 12.70 -10.39
C PRO A 118 -3.51 13.23 -9.62
N SER A 119 -3.33 14.31 -8.88
CA SER A 119 -4.37 14.96 -8.04
C SER A 119 -4.87 14.16 -6.83
N VAL A 120 -4.33 12.96 -6.58
CA VAL A 120 -4.70 12.12 -5.43
C VAL A 120 -3.53 11.99 -4.45
N GLY A 121 -2.37 11.56 -4.93
CA GLY A 121 -1.19 11.32 -4.09
C GLY A 121 -0.40 10.11 -4.52
N ILE A 122 0.07 9.32 -3.57
CA ILE A 122 0.94 8.18 -3.84
C ILE A 122 0.21 6.91 -3.42
N SER A 123 0.16 5.94 -4.31
CA SER A 123 -0.27 4.58 -4.02
C SER A 123 0.95 3.72 -3.76
N PHE A 124 0.99 3.06 -2.62
CA PHE A 124 1.90 1.96 -2.34
C PHE A 124 1.10 0.67 -2.30
N GLY A 125 1.51 -0.36 -3.04
CA GLY A 125 0.75 -1.61 -3.07
C GLY A 125 1.59 -2.86 -3.15
N ALA A 126 0.90 -3.97 -2.88
CA ALA A 126 1.41 -5.32 -3.00
C ALA A 126 0.39 -6.17 -3.77
N SER A 127 0.89 -6.98 -4.70
CA SER A 127 0.09 -7.96 -5.45
C SER A 127 0.86 -9.26 -5.60
N ASP A 128 0.16 -10.31 -6.02
CA ASP A 128 0.81 -11.50 -6.55
C ASP A 128 1.74 -11.09 -7.71
N SER A 129 2.92 -11.71 -7.79
CA SER A 129 3.87 -11.46 -8.88
C SER A 129 3.63 -12.35 -10.12
N LYS A 130 2.57 -13.18 -10.11
CA LYS A 130 2.25 -14.18 -11.13
C LYS A 130 0.81 -14.07 -11.59
#